data_AF-A0A066RLQ0-F1
#
_entry.id   AF-A0A066RLQ0-F1
#
_cell.length_a   1.000
_cell.length_b   1.000
_cell.length_c   1.000
_cell.angle_alpha   90.00
_cell.angle_beta   90.00
_cell.angle_gamma   90.00
#
_symmetry.space_group_name_H-M   'P 1'
#
loop_
_entity.id
_entity.type
_entity.pdbx_description
1 polymer ?
#
loop_
_entity_poly.entity_id
_entity_poly.type
_entity_poly.pdbx_seq_one_letter_code
_entity_poly.pdbx_strand_id
1 'polypeptide(L)' 'MPKKSLNHIATLISEVYQEAGLEKEYIESKKAIMRGHENKYETLASAINLDTANRKRLAVKLGISSLHLDVTVKVLNHHC' A
#
# COMPACT_ATOMS: atom_id res chain seq x y z
N MET A 1 -19.88 -12.62 6.85
CA MET A 1 -18.87 -12.00 7.75
C MET A 1 -18.79 -10.51 7.46
N PRO A 2 -18.73 -9.63 8.48
CA PRO A 2 -18.53 -8.20 8.24
C PRO A 2 -17.17 -7.96 7.56
N LYS A 3 -17.13 -7.09 6.55
CA LYS A 3 -15.88 -6.73 5.86
C LYS A 3 -14.98 -5.96 6.84
N LYS A 4 -13.76 -6.45 7.09
CA LYS A 4 -12.74 -5.72 7.87
C LYS A 4 -12.52 -4.34 7.23
N SER A 5 -12.42 -3.29 8.05
CA SER A 5 -12.09 -1.95 7.56
C SER A 5 -10.64 -1.92 7.03
N LEU A 6 -10.38 -1.01 6.09
CA LEU A 6 -9.00 -0.76 5.64
C LEU A 6 -8.22 -0.10 6.76
N ASN A 7 -6.99 -0.54 6.97
CA ASN A 7 -6.06 0.22 7.80
C ASN A 7 -5.59 1.48 7.05
N HIS A 8 -4.97 2.40 7.79
CA HIS A 8 -4.55 3.69 7.25
C HIS A 8 -3.63 3.58 6.03
N ILE A 9 -2.66 2.66 6.03
CA ILE A 9 -1.73 2.47 4.90
C ILE A 9 -2.48 1.98 3.66
N ALA A 10 -3.45 1.08 3.84
CA ALA A 10 -4.27 0.58 2.74
C ALA A 10 -5.15 1.68 2.14
N THR A 11 -5.64 2.62 2.96
CA THR A 11 -6.34 3.82 2.48
C THR A 11 -5.42 4.68 1.63
N LEU A 12 -4.20 4.99 2.10
CA LEU A 12 -3.23 5.77 1.33
C LEU A 12 -2.83 5.10 0.00
N ILE A 13 -2.62 3.78 -0.01
CA ILE A 13 -2.36 3.03 -1.24
C ILE A 13 -3.54 3.14 -2.23
N SER A 14 -4.76 3.08 -1.71
CA SER A 14 -5.97 3.22 -2.55
C SER A 14 -6.07 4.62 -3.16
N GLU A 15 -5.75 5.67 -2.41
CA GLU A 15 -5.68 7.04 -2.92
C GLU A 15 -4.60 7.19 -4.00
N VAL A 16 -3.42 6.60 -3.80
CA VAL A 16 -2.35 6.60 -4.81
C VAL A 16 -2.83 6.00 -6.12
N TYR A 17 -3.55 4.88 -6.08
CA TYR A 17 -4.13 4.28 -7.28
C TYR A 17 -5.19 5.15 -7.94
N GLN A 18 -6.04 5.82 -7.16
CA GLN A 18 -7.02 6.77 -7.69
C GLN A 18 -6.34 7.96 -8.38
N GLU A 19 -5.33 8.55 -7.75
CA GLU A 19 -4.54 9.66 -8.31
C GLU A 19 -3.71 9.24 -9.54
N ALA A 20 -3.41 7.96 -9.69
CA ALA A 20 -2.76 7.39 -10.87
C ALA A 20 -3.75 7.08 -12.00
N GLY A 21 -5.06 7.28 -11.79
CA GLY A 21 -6.09 7.00 -12.78
C GLY A 21 -6.31 5.51 -13.03
N LEU A 22 -6.01 4.64 -12.06
CA LEU A 22 -6.27 3.21 -12.20
C LEU A 22 -7.77 2.91 -12.13
N GLU A 23 -8.17 1.85 -12.83
CA GLU A 23 -9.56 1.43 -12.91
C GLU A 23 -10.15 1.08 -11.54
N LYS A 24 -11.43 1.43 -11.34
CA LYS A 24 -12.14 1.24 -10.06
C LYS A 24 -12.14 -0.22 -9.63
N GLU A 25 -12.30 -1.14 -10.57
CA GLU A 25 -12.32 -2.60 -10.32
C GLU A 25 -10.96 -3.09 -9.82
N TYR A 26 -9.87 -2.58 -10.42
CA TYR A 26 -8.52 -2.85 -9.95
C TYR A 26 -8.34 -2.35 -8.52
N ILE A 27 -8.74 -1.12 -8.23
CA ILE A 27 -8.63 -0.52 -6.89
C ILE A 27 -9.42 -1.33 -5.86
N GLU A 28 -10.66 -1.72 -6.16
CA GLU A 28 -11.47 -2.53 -5.25
C GLU A 28 -10.88 -3.93 -5.04
N SER A 29 -10.27 -4.54 -6.07
CA SER A 29 -9.55 -5.81 -5.93
C SER A 29 -8.37 -5.69 -4.95
N LYS A 30 -7.57 -4.61 -5.06
CA LYS A 30 -6.45 -4.35 -4.14
C LYS A 30 -6.92 -4.05 -2.73
N LYS A 31 -8.01 -3.29 -2.59
CA LYS A 31 -8.67 -3.07 -1.28
C LYS A 31 -9.14 -4.38 -0.67
N ALA A 32 -9.71 -5.30 -1.45
CA ALA A 32 -10.13 -6.61 -0.96
C ALA A 32 -8.95 -7.43 -0.41
N ILE A 33 -7.81 -7.45 -1.13
CA ILE A 33 -6.58 -8.11 -0.65
C ILE A 33 -6.08 -7.46 0.64
N MET A 34 -5.97 -6.13 0.68
CA MET A 34 -5.45 -5.42 1.86
C MET A 34 -6.37 -5.50 3.08
N ARG A 35 -7.67 -5.76 2.92
CA ARG A 35 -8.57 -6.09 4.04
C ARG A 35 -8.24 -7.45 4.67
N GLY A 36 -7.64 -8.35 3.91
CA GLY A 36 -7.19 -9.67 4.39
C GLY A 36 -5.94 -9.59 5.25
N HIS A 37 -5.16 -8.52 5.16
CA HIS A 37 -3.92 -8.39 5.92
C HIS A 37 -4.18 -8.37 7.43
N GLU A 38 -3.36 -9.11 8.17
CA GLU A 38 -3.48 -9.26 9.61
C GLU A 38 -3.22 -7.92 10.31
N ASN A 39 -2.20 -7.19 9.84
CA ASN A 39 -1.73 -5.96 10.44
C ASN A 39 -1.22 -4.93 9.41
N LYS A 40 -0.88 -3.73 9.89
CA LYS A 40 -0.40 -2.61 9.06
C LYS A 40 0.95 -2.87 8.39
N TYR A 41 1.81 -3.71 8.99
CA TYR A 41 3.14 -4.00 8.47
C TYR A 41 3.07 -4.88 7.23
N GLU A 42 2.14 -5.84 7.18
CA GLU A 42 1.86 -6.62 5.97
C GLU A 42 1.35 -5.73 4.83
N THR A 43 0.46 -4.77 5.12
CA THR A 43 0.07 -3.74 4.14
C THR A 43 1.24 -2.90 3.67
N LEU A 44 2.11 -2.48 4.58
CA LEU A 44 3.31 -1.72 4.20
C LEU A 44 4.26 -2.57 3.33
N ALA A 45 4.48 -3.84 3.68
CA ALA A 45 5.29 -4.77 2.90
C ALA A 45 4.76 -4.92 1.46
N SER A 46 3.43 -4.96 1.29
CA SER A 46 2.80 -5.07 -0.03
C SER A 46 3.07 -3.87 -0.95
N ALA A 47 3.51 -2.73 -0.42
CA ALA A 47 3.88 -1.56 -1.22
C ALA A 47 5.09 -1.81 -2.14
N ILE A 48 5.86 -2.89 -1.93
CA ILE A 48 6.89 -3.34 -2.88
C ILE A 48 6.30 -3.64 -4.28
N ASN A 49 5.03 -4.02 -4.35
CA ASN A 49 4.33 -4.34 -5.61
C ASN A 49 3.83 -3.10 -6.36
N LEU A 50 3.95 -1.91 -5.78
CA LEU A 50 3.67 -0.66 -6.50
C LEU A 50 4.77 -0.40 -7.52
N ASP A 51 4.43 0.23 -8.65
CA ASP A 51 5.45 0.76 -9.54
C ASP A 51 6.22 1.92 -8.87
N THR A 52 7.33 2.32 -9.50
CA THR A 52 8.21 3.37 -8.98
C THR A 52 7.52 4.72 -8.79
N ALA A 53 6.56 5.09 -9.65
CA ALA A 53 5.85 6.36 -9.53
C ALA A 53 4.87 6.33 -8.36
N ASN A 54 4.13 5.23 -8.21
CA ASN A 54 3.18 5.03 -7.13
C ASN A 54 3.86 4.86 -5.77
N ARG A 55 5.03 4.19 -5.69
CA ARG A 55 5.84 4.18 -4.46
C ARG A 55 6.28 5.59 -4.06
N LYS A 56 6.70 6.42 -5.02
CA LYS A 56 7.07 7.83 -4.72
C LYS A 56 5.89 8.62 -4.18
N ARG A 57 4.70 8.49 -4.77
CA ARG A 57 3.47 9.13 -4.28
C ARG A 57 3.11 8.68 -2.87
N LEU A 58 3.20 7.36 -2.61
CA LEU A 58 2.97 6.81 -1.28
C LEU A 58 3.96 7.35 -0.25
N ALA A 59 5.26 7.43 -0.59
CA ALA A 59 6.28 7.96 0.30
C ALA A 59 6.00 9.42 0.70
N VAL A 60 5.58 10.26 -0.26
CA VAL A 60 5.17 11.65 0.02
C VAL A 60 3.98 11.69 0.99
N LYS A 61 2.95 10.87 0.76
CA LYS A 61 1.79 10.78 1.67
C LYS A 61 2.16 10.31 3.07
N LEU A 62 3.19 9.47 3.19
CA LEU A 62 3.74 9.00 4.47
C LEU A 62 4.71 10.00 5.13
N GLY A 63 5.02 11.12 4.48
CA GLY A 63 5.97 12.12 4.99
C GLY A 63 7.42 11.63 5.01
N ILE A 64 7.78 10.67 4.16
CA ILE A 64 9.14 10.08 4.10
C ILE A 64 9.73 10.17 2.68
N SER A 65 11.03 9.94 2.58
CA SER A 65 11.68 9.81 1.27
C SER A 65 11.31 8.48 0.61
N SER A 66 11.35 8.43 -0.72
CA SER A 66 11.14 7.17 -1.45
C SER A 66 12.19 6.12 -1.08
N LEU A 67 13.42 6.55 -0.79
CA LEU A 67 14.49 5.66 -0.33
C LEU A 67 14.14 5.00 1.02
N HIS A 68 13.60 5.76 1.98
CA HIS A 68 13.17 5.20 3.27
C HIS A 68 12.05 4.17 3.09
N LEU A 69 11.10 4.44 2.19
CA LEU A 69 10.05 3.50 1.86
C LEU A 69 10.64 2.22 1.25
N ASP A 70 11.51 2.35 0.24
CA ASP A 70 12.12 1.21 -0.46
C ASP A 70 12.94 0.32 0.48
N VAL A 71 13.72 0.91 1.40
CA VAL A 71 14.47 0.15 2.41
C VAL A 71 13.52 -0.54 3.39
N THR A 72 12.50 0.18 3.88
CA THR A 72 11.56 -0.36 4.86
C THR A 72 10.79 -1.55 4.30
N VAL A 73 10.26 -1.46 3.07
CA VAL A 73 9.53 -2.58 2.45
C VAL A 73 10.45 -3.77 2.17
N LYS A 74 11.71 -3.54 1.79
CA LYS A 74 12.68 -4.64 1.58
C LYS A 74 12.96 -5.38 2.88
N VAL A 75 13.18 -4.66 3.98
CA VAL A 75 13.42 -5.25 5.31
C VAL A 75 12.18 -6.05 5.75
N LEU A 76 10.98 -5.48 5.61
CA LEU A 76 9.74 -6.18 5.98
C LEU A 76 9.55 -7.46 5.16
N ASN A 77 9.74 -7.43 3.84
CA ASN A 77 9.59 -8.62 3.00
C ASN A 77 10.72 -9.68 3.20
N HIS A 78 11.79 -9.34 3.91
CA HIS A 78 12.84 -10.31 4.28
C HIS A 78 12.55 -11.00 5.63
N HIS A 79 11.77 -10.35 6.50
CA HIS A 79 11.53 -10.80 7.88
C HIS A 79 10.08 -11.20 8.17
N CYS A 80 9.15 -10.93 7.24
CA CYS A 80 7.76 -11.38 7.25
C CYS A 80 7.57 -12.40 6.13
#